data_AF-A0A1M4RVF9-F1
#
_entry.id   AF-A0A1M4RVF9-F1
#
_cell.length_a   1.000
_cell.length_b   1.000
_cell.length_c   1.000
_cell.angle_alpha   90.00
_cell.angle_beta   90.00
_cell.angle_gamma   90.00
#
_symmetry.space_group_name_H-M   'P 1'
#
loop_
_entity.id
_entity.type
_entity.pdbx_description
1 polymer ?
#
loop_
_entity_poly.entity_id
_entity_poly.type
_entity_poly.pdbx_seq_one_letter_code
_entity_poly.pdbx_strand_id
1 'polypeptide(L)'
;MSTPRTTTTPPGDAPKVADLGDQVVGARPGERLRRWRPFLAAGALVLLVALATWWATPQTSKVPYAIDNPHDDGAQALAQLLRDEGVDVTSVNTGDAAVSAAADGATVVVLNVGEMSYFDREQLAWVGQDVVVLGSLYQDFGELSDMLPTGTSADDSLQPECTDPDAVAARSLAGSAGSVALNDVVGAVGCFPVDAADEDAYAYATAPLDGGGTLRVIADPRIVTNSKLTTAGNAALAIRALGHNPKLVWFDASQAGVAVRVWDSPSLPPWLPVMLFLGSVVVVALAVVRGRRFGRLVPEDLPVLVQATETAIGRGRLYRRAGDRERAAQALRAGTALRLGRSLGLSPAASRSELLHAAAGACGRPVAEIDQALYGPTPADDQALADLAVRLEQLESEVHLR
;
A
#
# COMPACT_ATOMS: atom_id res chain seq x y z
N MET A 1 108.21 -8.96 10.99
CA MET A 1 107.70 -10.26 10.51
C MET A 1 106.33 -10.03 9.92
N SER A 2 106.15 -10.50 8.70
CA SER A 2 105.17 -10.03 7.71
C SER A 2 103.72 -10.39 8.04
N THR A 3 102.83 -9.43 7.78
CA THR A 3 101.37 -9.57 7.70
C THR A 3 100.97 -10.41 6.48
N PRO A 4 99.97 -11.32 6.58
CA PRO A 4 99.42 -11.98 5.42
C PRO A 4 98.32 -11.14 4.79
N ARG A 5 98.43 -10.99 3.48
CA ARG A 5 97.47 -10.38 2.55
C ARG A 5 96.52 -11.49 2.08
N THR A 6 95.21 -11.31 2.25
CA THR A 6 94.21 -12.16 1.58
C THR A 6 93.19 -11.29 0.85
N THR A 7 93.37 -11.34 -0.47
CA THR A 7 92.50 -11.08 -1.62
C THR A 7 91.02 -10.76 -1.40
N THR A 8 90.61 -9.63 -1.99
CA THR A 8 89.25 -9.15 -2.22
C THR A 8 88.67 -9.78 -3.50
N THR A 9 87.51 -10.41 -3.40
CA THR A 9 86.69 -10.91 -4.54
C THR A 9 85.68 -9.83 -4.94
N PRO A 10 85.46 -9.53 -6.24
CA PRO A 10 84.51 -8.50 -6.65
C PRO A 10 83.05 -8.99 -6.54
N PRO A 11 82.07 -8.09 -6.32
CA PRO A 11 80.67 -8.47 -6.14
C PRO A 11 80.02 -8.80 -7.49
N GLY A 12 79.44 -9.99 -7.60
CA GLY A 12 78.61 -10.39 -8.73
C GLY A 12 77.21 -9.76 -8.66
N ASP A 13 76.75 -9.32 -9.83
CA ASP A 13 75.44 -8.70 -10.09
C ASP A 13 74.27 -9.47 -9.46
N ALA A 14 73.54 -8.80 -8.56
CA ALA A 14 72.20 -9.19 -8.16
C ALA A 14 71.18 -8.57 -9.14
N PRO A 15 70.20 -9.34 -9.64
CA PRO A 15 69.25 -8.85 -10.63
C PRO A 15 68.33 -7.78 -10.03
N LYS A 16 68.15 -6.71 -10.80
CA LYS A 16 67.17 -5.63 -10.64
C LYS A 16 65.79 -6.22 -10.29
N VAL A 17 65.33 -5.99 -9.07
CA VAL A 17 63.91 -6.16 -8.73
C VAL A 17 63.17 -5.03 -9.44
N ALA A 18 62.35 -5.42 -10.42
CA ALA A 18 61.47 -4.53 -11.12
C ALA A 18 60.48 -3.90 -10.13
N ASP A 19 60.54 -2.57 -10.06
CA ASP A 19 59.52 -1.70 -9.52
C ASP A 19 58.25 -1.89 -10.35
N LEU A 20 57.37 -2.78 -9.90
CA LEU A 20 56.02 -2.91 -10.43
C LEU A 20 55.18 -1.81 -9.78
N GLY A 21 55.05 -0.72 -10.52
CA GLY A 21 54.17 0.39 -10.21
C GLY A 21 52.75 -0.06 -9.89
N ASP A 22 52.27 0.53 -8.80
CA ASP A 22 51.04 1.31 -8.67
C ASP A 22 49.72 0.79 -9.31
N GLN A 23 48.66 0.95 -8.50
CA GLN A 23 47.22 0.72 -8.75
C GLN A 23 46.75 -0.75 -8.58
N VAL A 24 45.75 -1.07 -7.74
CA VAL A 24 44.47 -0.38 -7.52
C VAL A 24 44.10 -0.42 -6.03
N VAL A 25 44.29 0.69 -5.31
CA VAL A 25 43.55 0.92 -4.06
C VAL A 25 42.10 1.19 -4.48
N GLY A 26 41.25 0.18 -4.36
CA GLY A 26 39.81 0.35 -4.55
C GLY A 26 39.32 1.52 -3.69
N ALA A 27 38.69 2.50 -4.33
CA ALA A 27 38.23 3.73 -3.69
C ALA A 27 37.49 3.42 -2.37
N ARG A 28 37.88 4.14 -1.31
CA ARG A 28 37.30 3.98 0.03
C ARG A 28 35.77 4.19 -0.05
N PRO A 29 34.96 3.33 0.56
CA PRO A 29 33.50 3.36 0.44
C PRO A 29 32.84 4.67 0.93
N GLY A 30 33.59 5.52 1.67
CA GLY A 30 33.15 6.85 2.06
C GLY A 30 32.97 7.84 0.91
N GLU A 31 33.64 7.65 -0.23
CA GLU A 31 33.53 8.58 -1.37
C GLU A 31 32.31 8.28 -2.27
N ARG A 32 31.87 7.01 -2.35
CA ARG A 32 30.65 6.63 -3.09
C ARG A 32 29.38 7.18 -2.46
N LEU A 33 29.34 7.31 -1.13
CA LEU A 33 28.18 7.89 -0.43
C LEU A 33 28.04 9.40 -0.70
N ARG A 34 29.16 10.10 -0.90
CA ARG A 34 29.17 11.54 -1.25
C ARG A 34 28.62 11.80 -2.65
N ARG A 35 28.74 10.84 -3.57
CA ARG A 35 28.21 10.94 -4.95
C ARG A 35 26.68 10.81 -5.03
N TRP A 36 26.05 10.15 -4.03
CA TRP A 36 24.60 9.99 -3.96
C TRP A 36 23.90 11.05 -3.11
N ARG A 37 24.66 11.87 -2.35
CA ARG A 37 24.13 13.02 -1.60
C ARG A 37 23.22 13.96 -2.40
N PRO A 38 23.55 14.39 -3.64
CA PRO A 38 22.65 15.26 -4.40
C PRO A 38 21.34 14.54 -4.76
N PHE A 39 21.38 13.24 -5.05
CA PHE A 39 20.18 12.45 -5.35
C PHE A 39 19.32 12.18 -4.10
N LEU A 40 19.94 11.94 -2.95
CA LEU A 40 19.24 11.81 -1.67
C LEU A 40 18.65 13.13 -1.21
N ALA A 41 19.36 14.25 -1.38
CA ALA A 41 18.85 15.58 -1.08
C ALA A 41 17.70 15.97 -2.03
N ALA A 42 17.82 15.67 -3.33
CA ALA A 42 16.74 15.88 -4.29
C ALA A 42 15.52 15.00 -3.98
N GLY A 43 15.72 13.73 -3.64
CA GLY A 43 14.63 12.83 -3.23
C GLY A 43 13.96 13.29 -1.93
N ALA A 44 14.73 13.73 -0.95
CA ALA A 44 14.19 14.31 0.28
C ALA A 44 13.42 15.61 0.02
N LEU A 45 13.91 16.46 -0.88
CA LEU A 45 13.22 17.69 -1.29
C LEU A 45 11.90 17.37 -2.00
N VAL A 46 11.89 16.42 -2.95
CA VAL A 46 10.67 15.99 -3.64
C VAL A 46 9.68 15.38 -2.65
N LEU A 47 10.15 14.58 -1.69
CA LEU A 47 9.30 13.98 -0.67
C LEU A 47 8.74 15.01 0.31
N LEU A 48 9.54 16.00 0.71
CA LEU A 48 9.09 17.14 1.51
C LEU A 48 8.07 17.99 0.77
N VAL A 49 8.31 18.28 -0.51
CA VAL A 49 7.34 19.00 -1.36
C VAL A 49 6.06 18.19 -1.51
N ALA A 50 6.16 16.88 -1.76
CA ALA A 50 5.00 16.00 -1.88
C ALA A 50 4.17 15.93 -0.58
N LEU A 51 4.84 15.80 0.58
CA LEU A 51 4.18 15.85 1.89
C LEU A 51 3.55 17.22 2.15
N ALA A 52 4.28 18.31 1.86
CA ALA A 52 3.78 19.66 2.03
C ALA A 52 2.57 19.93 1.14
N THR A 53 2.58 19.48 -0.11
CA THR A 53 1.43 19.59 -1.02
C THR A 53 0.27 18.74 -0.55
N TRP A 54 0.53 17.51 -0.08
CA TRP A 54 -0.52 16.61 0.41
C TRP A 54 -1.17 17.13 1.70
N TRP A 55 -0.40 17.76 2.59
CA TRP A 55 -0.91 18.42 3.79
C TRP A 55 -1.62 19.75 3.51
N ALA A 56 -1.21 20.46 2.45
CA ALA A 56 -1.80 21.74 2.10
C ALA A 56 -3.10 21.63 1.28
N THR A 57 -3.33 20.51 0.59
CA THR A 57 -4.59 20.29 -0.14
C THR A 57 -5.71 19.95 0.83
N PRO A 58 -6.78 20.77 0.92
CA PRO A 58 -7.97 20.39 1.66
C PRO A 58 -8.50 19.06 1.11
N GLN A 59 -8.67 18.06 1.98
CA GLN A 59 -9.37 16.84 1.61
C GLN A 59 -10.85 17.23 1.46
N THR A 60 -11.26 17.57 0.24
CA THR A 60 -12.67 17.86 -0.04
C THR A 60 -13.43 16.56 -0.19
N SER A 61 -14.64 16.50 0.35
CA SER A 61 -15.50 15.33 0.18
C SER A 61 -15.85 15.14 -1.30
N LYS A 62 -16.13 13.89 -1.66
CA LYS A 62 -16.73 13.50 -2.95
C LYS A 62 -18.09 12.84 -2.76
N VAL A 63 -18.63 12.92 -1.54
CA VAL A 63 -19.94 12.38 -1.20
C VAL A 63 -20.98 13.36 -1.77
N PRO A 64 -21.95 12.89 -2.57
CA PRO A 64 -23.04 13.73 -3.06
C PRO A 64 -23.75 14.44 -1.89
N TYR A 65 -24.21 15.68 -2.12
CA TYR A 65 -24.89 16.54 -1.15
C TYR A 65 -24.08 16.90 0.11
N ALA A 66 -22.81 16.51 0.23
CA ALA A 66 -22.00 16.91 1.37
C ALA A 66 -21.66 18.41 1.34
N ILE A 67 -21.69 19.05 2.51
CA ILE A 67 -21.43 20.49 2.72
C ILE A 67 -19.97 20.90 2.48
N ASP A 68 -19.07 19.93 2.31
CA ASP A 68 -17.64 20.07 2.03
C ASP A 68 -17.25 19.46 0.67
N ASN A 69 -18.23 19.08 -0.15
CA ASN A 69 -18.02 18.64 -1.53
C ASN A 69 -18.18 19.82 -2.52
N PRO A 70 -17.09 20.25 -3.21
CA PRO A 70 -17.09 21.36 -4.18
C PRO A 70 -17.63 20.97 -5.56
N HIS A 71 -17.88 19.69 -5.82
CA HIS A 71 -18.33 19.21 -7.13
C HIS A 71 -19.80 19.55 -7.39
N ASP A 72 -20.24 19.40 -8.64
CA ASP A 72 -21.57 19.80 -9.11
C ASP A 72 -22.74 19.21 -8.31
N ASP A 73 -22.54 18.03 -7.74
CA ASP A 73 -23.48 17.26 -6.93
C ASP A 73 -23.33 17.47 -5.41
N GLY A 74 -22.36 18.27 -4.97
CA GLY A 74 -22.15 18.64 -3.56
C GLY A 74 -23.02 19.82 -3.11
N ALA A 75 -23.01 20.14 -1.81
CA ALA A 75 -23.77 21.24 -1.21
C ALA A 75 -22.87 22.34 -0.61
N GLN A 76 -21.58 22.39 -0.98
CA GLN A 76 -20.63 23.34 -0.40
C GLN A 76 -20.99 24.81 -0.65
N ALA A 77 -21.56 25.15 -1.80
CA ALA A 77 -21.99 26.50 -2.10
C ALA A 77 -23.12 26.96 -1.15
N LEU A 78 -24.11 26.09 -0.88
CA LEU A 78 -25.17 26.38 0.08
C LEU A 78 -24.60 26.53 1.50
N ALA A 79 -23.68 25.65 1.89
CA ALA A 79 -23.05 25.72 3.21
C ALA A 79 -22.21 27.00 3.39
N GLN A 80 -21.56 27.50 2.34
CA GLN A 80 -20.87 28.80 2.38
C GLN A 80 -21.86 29.95 2.50
N LEU A 81 -22.95 29.91 1.73
CA LEU A 81 -23.96 30.96 1.75
C LEU A 81 -24.70 31.05 3.10
N LEU A 82 -25.02 29.91 3.72
CA LEU A 82 -25.56 29.87 5.08
C LEU A 82 -24.58 30.47 6.11
N ARG A 83 -23.28 30.20 5.98
CA ARG A 83 -22.24 30.80 6.84
C ARG A 83 -22.11 32.31 6.63
N ASP A 84 -22.23 32.76 5.39
CA ASP A 84 -22.22 34.19 5.06
C ASP A 84 -23.45 34.91 5.66
N GLU A 85 -24.59 34.22 5.80
CA GLU A 85 -25.79 34.68 6.52
C GLU A 85 -25.70 34.49 8.06
N GLY A 86 -24.55 34.06 8.58
CA GLY A 86 -24.29 33.96 10.01
C GLY A 86 -24.73 32.65 10.68
N VAL A 87 -25.06 31.61 9.89
CA VAL A 87 -25.39 30.28 10.40
C VAL A 87 -24.13 29.43 10.57
N ASP A 88 -23.92 28.86 11.76
CA ASP A 88 -22.85 27.90 12.01
C ASP A 88 -23.23 26.51 11.46
N VAL A 89 -22.64 26.14 10.32
CA VAL A 89 -22.95 24.90 9.59
C VAL A 89 -21.90 23.83 9.85
N THR A 90 -22.31 22.77 10.53
CA THR A 90 -21.47 21.60 10.85
C THR A 90 -22.11 20.30 10.34
N SER A 91 -21.31 19.26 10.13
CA SER A 91 -21.79 17.93 9.73
C SER A 91 -21.58 16.91 10.83
N VAL A 92 -22.53 16.01 11.04
CA VAL A 92 -22.43 14.88 11.98
C VAL A 92 -22.63 13.56 11.24
N ASN A 93 -22.20 12.46 11.86
CA ASN A 93 -22.18 11.12 11.25
C ASN A 93 -22.94 10.06 12.06
N THR A 94 -23.67 10.46 13.10
CA THR A 94 -24.54 9.59 13.91
C THR A 94 -25.88 10.26 14.19
N GLY A 95 -26.94 9.46 14.30
CA GLY A 95 -28.27 9.93 14.69
C GLY A 95 -28.26 10.58 16.07
N ASP A 96 -27.61 9.94 17.05
CA ASP A 96 -27.42 10.50 18.40
C ASP A 96 -26.82 11.92 18.39
N ALA A 97 -25.82 12.17 17.54
CA ALA A 97 -25.21 13.49 17.44
C ALA A 97 -26.15 14.53 16.80
N ALA A 98 -26.97 14.11 15.83
CA ALA A 98 -28.00 14.96 15.25
C ALA A 98 -29.09 15.32 16.27
N VAL A 99 -29.58 14.32 17.02
CA VAL A 99 -30.56 14.52 18.11
C VAL A 99 -30.00 15.42 19.21
N SER A 100 -28.76 15.17 19.63
CA SER A 100 -28.09 16.00 20.64
C SER A 100 -27.93 17.45 20.17
N ALA A 101 -27.58 17.67 18.90
CA ALA A 101 -27.45 19.01 18.35
C ALA A 101 -28.80 19.74 18.27
N ALA A 102 -29.88 19.02 17.92
CA ALA A 102 -31.23 19.56 18.03
C ALA A 102 -31.53 19.97 19.47
N ALA A 103 -31.20 19.14 20.46
CA ALA A 103 -31.43 19.48 21.87
C ALA A 103 -30.65 20.75 22.31
N ASP A 104 -29.52 21.03 21.66
CA ASP A 104 -28.70 22.23 21.85
C ASP A 104 -29.16 23.46 21.04
N GLY A 105 -30.32 23.38 20.38
CA GLY A 105 -30.93 24.48 19.64
C GLY A 105 -30.48 24.63 18.19
N ALA A 106 -29.96 23.57 17.56
CA ALA A 106 -29.62 23.58 16.15
C ALA A 106 -30.78 23.12 15.26
N THR A 107 -30.91 23.71 14.07
CA THR A 107 -31.71 23.11 12.99
C THR A 107 -31.01 21.86 12.49
N VAL A 108 -31.73 20.73 12.39
CA VAL A 108 -31.17 19.48 11.87
C VAL A 108 -31.64 19.25 10.45
N VAL A 109 -30.69 19.21 9.52
CA VAL A 109 -30.92 18.80 8.14
C VAL A 109 -30.64 17.31 8.03
N VAL A 110 -31.62 16.54 7.56
CA VAL A 110 -31.50 15.09 7.38
C VAL A 110 -31.63 14.74 5.89
N LEU A 111 -30.61 14.05 5.37
CA LEU A 111 -30.71 13.33 4.09
C LEU A 111 -30.93 11.84 4.35
N ASN A 112 -31.63 11.20 3.40
CA ASN A 112 -31.92 9.78 3.44
C ASN A 112 -32.61 9.38 4.74
N VAL A 113 -33.61 10.15 5.18
CA VAL A 113 -34.27 9.98 6.48
C VAL A 113 -34.84 8.57 6.71
N GLY A 114 -35.17 7.82 5.65
CA GLY A 114 -35.60 6.43 5.75
C GLY A 114 -34.51 5.46 6.24
N GLU A 115 -33.23 5.84 6.16
CA GLU A 115 -32.10 5.08 6.70
C GLU A 115 -31.81 5.44 8.18
N MET A 116 -32.49 6.45 8.72
CA MET A 116 -32.37 6.86 10.12
C MET A 116 -33.16 5.90 11.03
N SER A 117 -32.66 5.66 12.24
CA SER A 117 -33.36 4.77 13.17
C SER A 117 -34.73 5.35 13.57
N TYR A 118 -35.71 4.47 13.79
CA TYR A 118 -37.02 4.81 14.35
C TYR A 118 -36.89 5.70 15.61
N PHE A 119 -35.99 5.32 16.50
CA PHE A 119 -35.79 6.01 17.79
C PHE A 119 -35.20 7.42 17.62
N ASP A 120 -34.29 7.63 16.66
CA ASP A 120 -33.74 8.97 16.42
C ASP A 120 -34.75 9.89 15.72
N ARG A 121 -35.58 9.33 14.81
CA ARG A 121 -36.70 10.06 14.18
C ARG A 121 -37.72 10.52 15.21
N GLU A 122 -38.15 9.61 16.09
CA GLU A 122 -39.05 9.92 17.20
C GLU A 122 -38.46 11.00 18.11
N GLN A 123 -37.19 10.87 18.51
CA GLN A 123 -36.55 11.91 19.34
C GLN A 123 -36.51 13.27 18.64
N LEU A 124 -36.14 13.34 17.36
CA LEU A 124 -36.15 14.60 16.60
C LEU A 124 -37.54 15.25 16.56
N ALA A 125 -38.61 14.46 16.48
CA ALA A 125 -39.97 14.98 16.51
C ALA A 125 -40.33 15.65 17.85
N TRP A 126 -39.74 15.19 18.96
CA TRP A 126 -40.05 15.67 20.32
C TRP A 126 -39.06 16.69 20.89
N VAL A 127 -37.89 16.89 20.27
CA VAL A 127 -36.85 17.82 20.75
C VAL A 127 -37.28 19.30 20.69
N GLY A 128 -38.22 19.63 19.80
CA GLY A 128 -38.78 20.98 19.70
C GLY A 128 -37.91 21.99 18.94
N GLN A 129 -37.00 21.51 18.09
CA GLN A 129 -36.27 22.33 17.11
C GLN A 129 -36.74 22.01 15.69
N ASP A 130 -36.34 22.88 14.74
CA ASP A 130 -36.66 22.70 13.34
C ASP A 130 -35.87 21.54 12.73
N VAL A 131 -36.58 20.68 12.00
CA VAL A 131 -36.00 19.55 11.24
C VAL A 131 -36.29 19.77 9.77
N VAL A 132 -35.26 19.68 8.93
CA VAL A 132 -35.38 19.80 7.48
C VAL A 132 -35.01 18.49 6.84
N VAL A 133 -35.95 17.85 6.16
CA VAL A 133 -35.70 16.65 5.36
C VAL A 133 -35.42 17.07 3.92
N LEU A 134 -34.25 16.68 3.41
CA LEU A 134 -33.87 16.87 2.01
C LEU A 134 -34.02 15.55 1.26
N GLY A 135 -34.96 15.54 0.31
CA GLY A 135 -35.34 14.38 -0.47
C GLY A 135 -36.47 13.59 0.18
N SER A 136 -37.56 13.41 -0.56
CA SER A 136 -38.70 12.57 -0.17
C SER A 136 -38.75 11.25 -0.93
N LEU A 137 -38.16 11.19 -2.13
CA LEU A 137 -38.30 10.03 -3.01
C LEU A 137 -37.79 8.74 -2.33
N TYR A 138 -38.69 7.76 -2.21
CA TYR A 138 -38.46 6.47 -1.55
C TYR A 138 -38.04 6.57 -0.06
N GLN A 139 -38.38 7.67 0.61
CA GLN A 139 -38.13 7.82 2.04
C GLN A 139 -39.32 7.33 2.86
N ASP A 140 -39.09 7.13 4.16
CA ASP A 140 -40.14 6.93 5.16
C ASP A 140 -40.04 8.07 6.18
N PHE A 141 -41.14 8.79 6.38
CA PHE A 141 -41.24 9.90 7.33
C PHE A 141 -41.87 9.50 8.65
N GLY A 142 -42.18 8.20 8.83
CA GLY A 142 -42.67 7.65 10.08
C GLY A 142 -41.93 8.22 11.28
N GLU A 143 -42.66 8.40 12.38
CA GLU A 143 -42.21 8.99 13.64
C GLU A 143 -41.85 10.48 13.61
N LEU A 144 -41.56 11.07 12.44
CA LEU A 144 -41.44 12.52 12.27
C LEU A 144 -42.77 13.18 11.89
N SER A 145 -43.51 12.56 10.97
CA SER A 145 -44.81 13.05 10.49
C SER A 145 -45.57 11.96 9.72
N ASP A 146 -46.90 12.09 9.69
CA ASP A 146 -47.77 11.23 8.86
C ASP A 146 -47.83 11.69 7.39
N MET A 147 -47.05 12.71 6.98
CA MET A 147 -46.91 13.08 5.57
C MET A 147 -46.33 11.91 4.74
N LEU A 148 -46.78 11.78 3.50
CA LEU A 148 -46.43 10.64 2.65
C LEU A 148 -45.55 11.09 1.47
N PRO A 149 -44.37 10.52 1.28
CA PRO A 149 -43.58 10.78 0.08
C PRO A 149 -44.25 10.16 -1.14
N THR A 150 -44.28 10.92 -2.24
CA THR A 150 -44.88 10.51 -3.50
C THR A 150 -43.87 10.60 -4.64
N GLY A 151 -44.07 9.77 -5.67
CA GLY A 151 -43.19 9.68 -6.85
C GLY A 151 -43.54 10.65 -7.98
N THR A 152 -44.47 11.57 -7.75
CA THR A 152 -44.89 12.55 -8.78
C THR A 152 -43.77 13.55 -8.98
N SER A 153 -43.51 13.89 -10.24
CA SER A 153 -42.42 14.76 -10.65
C SER A 153 -42.89 15.80 -11.66
N ALA A 154 -42.22 16.94 -11.69
CA ALA A 154 -42.46 18.01 -12.65
C ALA A 154 -41.12 18.51 -13.18
N ASP A 155 -41.05 18.78 -14.47
CA ASP A 155 -39.85 19.36 -15.09
C ASP A 155 -39.93 20.88 -15.21
N ASP A 156 -41.15 21.44 -15.21
CA ASP A 156 -41.40 22.87 -15.37
C ASP A 156 -41.18 23.67 -14.09
N SER A 157 -41.11 24.99 -14.22
CA SER A 157 -41.01 25.89 -13.06
C SER A 157 -42.31 25.89 -12.26
N LEU A 158 -42.19 25.64 -10.95
CA LEU A 158 -43.33 25.59 -10.03
C LEU A 158 -43.52 26.93 -9.33
N GLN A 159 -44.77 27.37 -9.19
CA GLN A 159 -45.14 28.54 -8.37
C GLN A 159 -45.49 28.08 -6.94
N PRO A 160 -45.27 28.89 -5.90
CA PRO A 160 -45.41 28.46 -4.52
C PRO A 160 -46.84 28.04 -4.15
N GLU A 161 -47.85 28.72 -4.70
CA GLU A 161 -49.29 28.44 -4.48
C GLU A 161 -49.70 28.25 -3.00
N CYS A 162 -48.98 28.90 -2.09
CA CYS A 162 -49.18 28.82 -0.65
C CYS A 162 -48.80 30.15 0.03
N THR A 163 -49.00 30.24 1.35
CA THR A 163 -48.68 31.43 2.16
C THR A 163 -47.43 31.27 3.02
N ASP A 164 -46.69 30.17 2.88
CA ASP A 164 -45.44 29.94 3.59
C ASP A 164 -44.41 31.03 3.22
N PRO A 165 -43.79 31.71 4.21
CA PRO A 165 -42.90 32.84 3.94
C PRO A 165 -41.64 32.45 3.15
N ASP A 166 -41.17 31.21 3.28
CA ASP A 166 -39.95 30.76 2.59
C ASP A 166 -40.23 30.41 1.14
N ALA A 167 -41.34 29.72 0.88
CA ALA A 167 -41.83 29.46 -0.47
C ALA A 167 -42.16 30.76 -1.22
N VAL A 168 -42.84 31.71 -0.57
CA VAL A 168 -43.17 33.01 -1.17
C VAL A 168 -41.91 33.82 -1.48
N ALA A 169 -40.91 33.82 -0.59
CA ALA A 169 -39.64 34.49 -0.83
C ALA A 169 -38.85 33.87 -2.00
N ALA A 170 -38.95 32.55 -2.18
CA ALA A 170 -38.34 31.85 -3.30
C ALA A 170 -39.00 32.19 -4.64
N ARG A 171 -40.28 32.58 -4.64
CA ARG A 171 -41.14 32.94 -5.80
C ARG A 171 -41.40 31.83 -6.80
N SER A 172 -40.43 30.96 -7.05
CA SER A 172 -40.54 29.84 -7.98
C SER A 172 -39.51 28.77 -7.64
N LEU A 173 -39.84 27.51 -7.83
CA LEU A 173 -38.89 26.40 -7.77
C LEU A 173 -38.59 25.90 -9.18
N ALA A 174 -37.38 25.39 -9.40
CA ALA A 174 -37.16 24.51 -10.54
C ALA A 174 -38.03 23.25 -10.37
N GLY A 175 -38.34 22.55 -11.46
CA GLY A 175 -39.05 21.27 -11.40
C GLY A 175 -38.46 20.30 -10.37
N SER A 176 -39.30 19.41 -9.84
CA SER A 176 -38.98 18.48 -8.75
C SER A 176 -39.04 17.03 -9.22
N ALA A 177 -38.05 16.21 -8.87
CA ALA A 177 -38.06 14.75 -9.13
C ALA A 177 -38.88 13.93 -8.13
N GLY A 178 -39.40 14.56 -7.07
CA GLY A 178 -40.24 13.91 -6.08
C GLY A 178 -41.25 14.89 -5.50
N SER A 179 -42.19 14.38 -4.74
CA SER A 179 -43.19 15.19 -4.05
C SER A 179 -43.52 14.59 -2.68
N VAL A 180 -44.33 15.32 -1.92
CA VAL A 180 -44.88 14.91 -0.64
C VAL A 180 -46.37 15.24 -0.62
N ALA A 181 -47.16 14.30 -0.14
CA ALA A 181 -48.57 14.45 0.18
C ALA A 181 -48.73 14.81 1.65
N LEU A 182 -49.63 15.76 1.93
CA LEU A 182 -49.86 16.24 3.31
C LEU A 182 -50.59 15.22 4.17
N ASN A 183 -51.38 14.32 3.56
CA ASN A 183 -52.09 13.22 4.23
C ASN A 183 -52.91 13.69 5.45
N ASP A 184 -53.66 14.80 5.28
CA ASP A 184 -54.49 15.43 6.32
C ASP A 184 -53.76 15.80 7.63
N VAL A 185 -52.43 15.92 7.62
CA VAL A 185 -51.66 16.36 8.79
C VAL A 185 -52.10 17.77 9.20
N VAL A 186 -52.54 17.90 10.45
CA VAL A 186 -53.10 19.16 10.97
C VAL A 186 -52.02 20.23 11.02
N GLY A 187 -52.28 21.37 10.38
CA GLY A 187 -51.34 22.49 10.31
C GLY A 187 -50.23 22.31 9.28
N ALA A 188 -50.26 21.23 8.49
CA ALA A 188 -49.34 21.08 7.38
C ALA A 188 -49.68 22.03 6.23
N VAL A 189 -48.67 22.55 5.56
CA VAL A 189 -48.80 23.46 4.41
C VAL A 189 -47.97 22.91 3.27
N GLY A 190 -48.62 22.61 2.15
CA GLY A 190 -47.99 22.23 0.89
C GLY A 190 -47.76 23.45 -0.01
N CYS A 191 -46.61 23.49 -0.66
CA CYS A 191 -46.22 24.54 -1.59
C CYS A 191 -45.55 23.93 -2.84
N PHE A 192 -45.58 24.65 -3.95
CA PHE A 192 -45.05 24.18 -5.24
C PHE A 192 -45.71 22.87 -5.69
N PRO A 193 -47.01 22.88 -6.04
CA PRO A 193 -47.72 21.69 -6.49
C PRO A 193 -47.06 21.11 -7.75
N VAL A 194 -46.85 19.80 -7.77
CA VAL A 194 -46.07 19.09 -8.80
C VAL A 194 -46.96 18.56 -9.92
N ASP A 195 -48.21 18.20 -9.63
CA ASP A 195 -49.23 17.94 -10.64
C ASP A 195 -50.49 18.69 -10.23
N ALA A 196 -50.99 19.57 -11.10
CA ALA A 196 -52.22 20.31 -10.84
C ALA A 196 -53.46 19.39 -10.80
N ALA A 197 -53.34 18.13 -11.22
CA ALA A 197 -54.40 17.13 -11.17
C ALA A 197 -54.48 16.35 -9.85
N ASP A 198 -53.37 16.21 -9.13
CA ASP A 198 -53.32 15.61 -7.79
C ASP A 198 -53.22 16.73 -6.75
N GLU A 199 -54.33 17.00 -6.05
CA GLU A 199 -54.40 18.07 -5.03
C GLU A 199 -53.48 17.82 -3.81
N ASP A 200 -52.78 16.67 -3.78
CA ASP A 200 -51.95 16.21 -2.66
C ASP A 200 -50.50 15.88 -3.07
N ALA A 201 -49.87 16.63 -3.99
CA ALA A 201 -48.46 16.43 -4.34
C ALA A 201 -47.67 17.75 -4.41
N TYR A 202 -46.79 17.98 -3.44
CA TYR A 202 -46.05 19.23 -3.27
C TYR A 202 -44.53 19.01 -3.31
N ALA A 203 -43.76 19.94 -3.89
CA ALA A 203 -42.29 19.87 -3.88
C ALA A 203 -41.68 20.41 -2.56
N TYR A 204 -42.47 21.17 -1.80
CA TYR A 204 -42.12 21.64 -0.47
C TYR A 204 -43.32 21.51 0.45
N ALA A 205 -43.12 21.00 1.66
CA ALA A 205 -44.17 20.98 2.68
C ALA A 205 -43.62 21.33 4.05
N THR A 206 -44.45 21.94 4.88
CA THR A 206 -44.16 22.17 6.30
C THR A 206 -45.21 21.48 7.15
N ALA A 207 -44.83 21.03 8.34
CA ALA A 207 -45.75 20.48 9.34
C ALA A 207 -45.24 20.78 10.75
N PRO A 208 -46.13 20.99 11.74
CA PRO A 208 -45.71 21.07 13.13
C PRO A 208 -45.16 19.73 13.61
N LEU A 209 -44.07 19.76 14.37
CA LEU A 209 -43.57 18.61 15.12
C LEU A 209 -44.20 18.59 16.52
N ASP A 210 -44.31 17.39 17.11
CA ASP A 210 -44.94 17.20 18.43
C ASP A 210 -44.24 17.99 19.55
N GLY A 211 -42.91 18.13 19.47
CA GLY A 211 -42.11 18.92 20.40
C GLY A 211 -42.24 20.44 20.24
N GLY A 212 -42.98 20.92 19.24
CA GLY A 212 -43.21 22.34 18.96
C GLY A 212 -42.26 22.98 17.93
N GLY A 213 -41.35 22.21 17.34
CA GLY A 213 -40.56 22.62 16.18
C GLY A 213 -41.36 22.54 14.88
N THR A 214 -40.75 22.93 13.76
CA THR A 214 -41.35 22.76 12.42
C THR A 214 -40.55 21.77 11.59
N LEU A 215 -41.23 20.75 11.06
CA LEU A 215 -40.71 19.88 10.02
C LEU A 215 -40.86 20.60 8.68
N ARG A 216 -39.77 20.67 7.92
CA ARG A 216 -39.76 21.17 6.54
C ARG A 216 -39.25 20.07 5.63
N VAL A 217 -40.03 19.71 4.62
CA VAL A 217 -39.67 18.68 3.65
C VAL A 217 -39.44 19.37 2.31
N ILE A 218 -38.21 19.28 1.81
CA ILE A 218 -37.86 19.63 0.44
C ILE A 218 -37.78 18.32 -0.34
N ALA A 219 -38.75 18.08 -1.22
CA ALA A 219 -38.95 16.77 -1.84
C ALA A 219 -37.80 16.33 -2.76
N ASP A 220 -37.12 17.28 -3.40
CA ASP A 220 -35.99 17.03 -4.29
C ASP A 220 -34.69 17.61 -3.72
N PRO A 221 -33.71 16.77 -3.30
CA PRO A 221 -32.47 17.27 -2.73
C PRO A 221 -31.58 17.93 -3.79
N ARG A 222 -31.86 17.75 -5.10
CA ARG A 222 -31.06 18.35 -6.16
C ARG A 222 -31.07 19.87 -6.08
N ILE A 223 -32.11 20.50 -5.52
CA ILE A 223 -32.20 21.97 -5.43
C ILE A 223 -31.07 22.59 -4.60
N VAL A 224 -30.49 21.83 -3.65
CA VAL A 224 -29.41 22.31 -2.78
C VAL A 224 -28.01 22.09 -3.37
N THR A 225 -27.92 21.43 -4.53
CA THR A 225 -26.63 21.10 -5.14
C THR A 225 -25.96 22.33 -5.77
N ASN A 226 -24.63 22.35 -5.79
CA ASN A 226 -23.82 23.42 -6.37
C ASN A 226 -24.24 23.76 -7.81
N SER A 227 -24.65 22.76 -8.60
CA SER A 227 -25.08 22.95 -10.00
C SER A 227 -26.50 23.50 -10.17
N LYS A 228 -27.38 23.37 -9.17
CA LYS A 228 -28.80 23.77 -9.26
C LYS A 228 -29.18 24.91 -8.33
N LEU A 229 -28.32 25.26 -7.38
CA LEU A 229 -28.60 26.27 -6.35
C LEU A 229 -29.02 27.62 -6.96
N THR A 230 -28.41 28.04 -8.07
CA THR A 230 -28.70 29.32 -8.75
C THR A 230 -29.87 29.25 -9.74
N THR A 231 -30.59 28.12 -9.81
CA THR A 231 -31.72 27.93 -10.73
C THR A 231 -33.02 28.35 -10.04
N ALA A 232 -33.83 29.17 -10.71
CA ALA A 232 -35.09 29.69 -10.18
C ALA A 232 -34.89 30.28 -8.75
N GLY A 233 -35.74 29.91 -7.79
CA GLY A 233 -35.68 30.31 -6.39
C GLY A 233 -35.02 29.28 -5.46
N ASN A 234 -34.31 28.28 -5.99
CA ASN A 234 -33.74 27.18 -5.20
C ASN A 234 -32.90 27.67 -4.01
N ALA A 235 -31.96 28.59 -4.24
CA ALA A 235 -31.14 29.18 -3.19
C ALA A 235 -31.99 29.90 -2.13
N ALA A 236 -32.98 30.69 -2.56
CA ALA A 236 -33.83 31.45 -1.65
C ALA A 236 -34.68 30.53 -0.76
N LEU A 237 -35.23 29.44 -1.32
CA LEU A 237 -35.93 28.43 -0.52
C LEU A 237 -34.96 27.73 0.44
N ALA A 238 -33.82 27.25 -0.06
CA ALA A 238 -32.87 26.49 0.73
C ALA A 238 -32.29 27.29 1.91
N ILE A 239 -31.76 28.49 1.67
CA ILE A 239 -31.18 29.33 2.73
C ILE A 239 -32.22 29.64 3.80
N ARG A 240 -33.45 29.97 3.39
CA ARG A 240 -34.50 30.35 4.33
C ARG A 240 -35.01 29.15 5.11
N ALA A 241 -35.37 28.06 4.43
CA ALA A 241 -35.87 26.86 5.09
C ALA A 241 -34.84 26.27 6.09
N LEU A 242 -33.55 26.33 5.76
CA LEU A 242 -32.48 25.79 6.62
C LEU A 242 -31.99 26.80 7.67
N GLY A 243 -31.98 28.09 7.36
CA GLY A 243 -31.34 29.14 8.16
C GLY A 243 -32.21 29.80 9.23
N HIS A 244 -33.24 29.13 9.75
CA HIS A 244 -34.09 29.70 10.80
C HIS A 244 -33.36 29.91 12.14
N ASN A 245 -32.36 29.07 12.42
CA ASN A 245 -31.57 29.10 13.64
C ASN A 245 -30.11 29.43 13.35
N PRO A 246 -29.37 30.03 14.30
CA PRO A 246 -27.96 30.38 14.12
C PRO A 246 -27.03 29.17 14.05
N LYS A 247 -27.52 27.96 14.36
CA LYS A 247 -26.77 26.71 14.29
C LYS A 247 -27.51 25.74 13.38
N LEU A 248 -26.77 25.07 12.52
CA LEU A 248 -27.27 24.04 11.62
C LEU A 248 -26.36 22.82 11.65
N VAL A 249 -26.97 21.66 11.81
CA VAL A 249 -26.31 20.37 11.70
C VAL A 249 -26.81 19.62 10.49
N TRP A 250 -25.87 19.19 9.66
CA TRP A 250 -26.09 18.39 8.46
C TRP A 250 -25.83 16.92 8.74
N PHE A 251 -26.86 16.08 8.63
CA PHE A 251 -26.78 14.65 8.86
C PHE A 251 -27.26 13.88 7.64
N ASP A 252 -26.40 13.00 7.12
CA ASP A 252 -26.76 12.05 6.07
C ASP A 252 -26.83 10.65 6.67
N ALA A 253 -28.05 10.12 6.82
CA ALA A 253 -28.27 8.83 7.46
C ALA A 253 -27.69 7.66 6.66
N SER A 254 -27.56 7.79 5.33
CA SER A 254 -26.93 6.75 4.49
C SER A 254 -25.43 6.59 4.77
N GLN A 255 -24.81 7.64 5.32
CA GLN A 255 -23.40 7.68 5.68
C GLN A 255 -23.18 7.40 7.18
N ALA A 256 -24.26 7.16 7.94
CA ALA A 256 -24.18 6.86 9.35
C ALA A 256 -23.36 5.57 9.57
N GLY A 257 -22.34 5.65 10.44
CA GLY A 257 -21.46 4.51 10.74
C GLY A 257 -20.36 4.20 9.71
N VAL A 258 -20.35 4.83 8.53
CA VAL A 258 -19.24 4.70 7.54
C VAL A 258 -17.94 5.33 8.05
N ALA A 259 -18.03 6.20 9.07
CA ALA A 259 -16.91 6.93 9.64
C ALA A 259 -16.03 6.14 10.63
N VAL A 260 -16.31 4.86 10.93
CA VAL A 260 -15.35 4.04 11.71
C VAL A 260 -14.28 3.48 10.77
N ARG A 261 -13.60 4.35 10.04
CA ARG A 261 -12.25 4.06 9.61
C ARG A 261 -11.39 4.21 10.86
N VAL A 262 -10.70 3.13 11.24
CA VAL A 262 -9.70 3.14 12.33
C VAL A 262 -8.71 4.30 12.18
N TRP A 263 -8.57 4.87 10.99
CA TRP A 263 -7.68 5.99 10.67
C TRP A 263 -8.32 7.39 10.74
N ASP A 264 -9.65 7.51 10.78
CA ASP A 264 -10.39 8.79 10.80
C ASP A 264 -11.05 9.07 12.17
N SER A 265 -10.65 8.34 13.21
CA SER A 265 -11.15 8.57 14.57
C SER A 265 -10.66 9.92 15.12
N PRO A 266 -11.51 10.73 15.79
CA PRO A 266 -11.12 12.02 16.40
C PRO A 266 -9.97 11.92 17.41
N SER A 267 -9.73 10.71 17.94
CA SER A 267 -8.66 10.40 18.88
C SER A 267 -7.29 10.19 18.24
N LEU A 268 -7.20 10.07 16.91
CA LEU A 268 -5.95 9.87 16.19
C LEU A 268 -5.56 11.17 15.50
N PRO A 269 -4.40 11.76 15.85
CA PRO A 269 -3.97 12.98 15.21
C PRO A 269 -3.77 12.78 13.71
N PRO A 270 -4.19 13.72 12.85
CA PRO A 270 -4.16 13.57 11.38
C PRO A 270 -2.74 13.37 10.82
N TRP A 271 -1.69 13.68 11.58
CA TRP A 271 -0.28 13.48 11.20
C TRP A 271 0.26 12.07 11.52
N LEU A 272 -0.47 11.23 12.25
CA LEU A 272 -0.01 9.90 12.68
C LEU A 272 0.22 8.93 11.50
N PRO A 273 -0.65 8.83 10.47
CA PRO A 273 -0.39 7.96 9.32
C PRO A 273 0.89 8.33 8.57
N VAL A 274 1.18 9.64 8.53
CA VAL A 274 2.39 10.19 7.91
C VAL A 274 3.64 9.79 8.69
N MET A 275 3.59 9.88 10.03
CA MET A 275 4.65 9.41 10.92
C MET A 275 4.90 7.90 10.77
N LEU A 276 3.83 7.09 10.66
CA LEU A 276 3.96 5.64 10.45
C LEU A 276 4.61 5.31 9.11
N PHE A 277 4.19 5.99 8.03
CA PHE A 277 4.82 5.84 6.72
C PHE A 277 6.30 6.24 6.77
N LEU A 278 6.63 7.41 7.33
CA LEU A 278 8.01 7.87 7.47
C LEU A 278 8.85 6.90 8.33
N GLY A 279 8.27 6.41 9.43
CA GLY A 279 8.87 5.41 10.30
C GLY A 279 9.18 4.12 9.55
N SER A 280 8.26 3.63 8.72
CA SER A 280 8.47 2.45 7.88
C SER A 280 9.59 2.67 6.86
N VAL A 281 9.67 3.85 6.23
CA VAL A 281 10.75 4.21 5.32
C VAL A 281 12.10 4.22 6.05
N VAL A 282 12.15 4.77 7.27
CA VAL A 282 13.36 4.76 8.10
C VAL A 282 13.76 3.34 8.48
N VAL A 283 12.82 2.48 8.87
CA VAL A 283 13.09 1.07 9.19
C VAL A 283 13.63 0.34 7.97
N VAL A 284 13.03 0.52 6.79
CA VAL A 284 13.52 -0.08 5.53
C VAL A 284 14.91 0.44 5.19
N ALA A 285 15.15 1.74 5.29
CA ALA A 285 16.47 2.33 5.06
C ALA A 285 17.52 1.75 6.03
N LEU A 286 17.19 1.62 7.32
CA LEU A 286 18.05 0.99 8.31
C LEU A 286 18.29 -0.49 8.01
N ALA A 287 17.27 -1.22 7.59
CA ALA A 287 17.39 -2.63 7.18
C ALA A 287 18.32 -2.77 5.97
N VAL A 288 18.24 -1.89 4.98
CA VAL A 288 19.15 -1.87 3.82
C VAL A 288 20.57 -1.51 4.25
N VAL A 289 20.77 -0.48 5.08
CA VAL A 289 22.11 -0.07 5.55
C VAL A 289 22.75 -1.15 6.42
N ARG A 290 22.01 -1.76 7.35
CA ARG A 290 22.52 -2.84 8.19
C ARG A 290 22.67 -4.16 7.43
N GLY A 291 21.78 -4.48 6.49
CA GLY A 291 21.89 -5.66 5.63
C GLY A 291 23.11 -5.60 4.71
N ARG A 292 23.50 -4.40 4.26
CA ARG A 292 24.75 -4.18 3.51
C ARG A 292 26.02 -4.30 4.37
N ARG A 293 25.90 -4.42 5.69
CA ARG A 293 27.04 -4.51 6.63
C ARG A 293 27.54 -5.94 6.84
N PHE A 294 26.87 -6.96 6.28
CA PHE A 294 27.54 -8.23 5.98
C PHE A 294 28.50 -8.00 4.81
N GLY A 295 29.64 -7.39 5.10
CA GLY A 295 30.71 -7.18 4.14
C GLY A 295 31.15 -8.53 3.53
N ARG A 296 31.67 -8.48 2.30
CA ARG A 296 32.24 -9.62 1.58
C ARG A 296 33.02 -10.50 2.56
N LEU A 297 32.68 -11.80 2.62
CA LEU A 297 33.47 -12.77 3.37
C LEU A 297 34.93 -12.58 2.96
N VAL A 298 35.74 -12.09 3.89
CA VAL A 298 37.17 -11.93 3.68
C VAL A 298 37.72 -13.35 3.60
N PRO A 299 38.24 -13.81 2.44
CA PRO A 299 39.08 -14.99 2.49
C PRO A 299 40.30 -14.62 3.32
N GLU A 300 40.45 -15.27 4.46
CA GLU A 300 41.61 -15.08 5.32
C GLU A 300 42.81 -15.65 4.58
N ASP A 301 43.78 -14.80 4.23
CA ASP A 301 45.04 -15.23 3.63
C ASP A 301 45.84 -16.02 4.67
N LEU A 302 45.79 -17.35 4.57
CA LEU A 302 46.68 -18.23 5.31
C LEU A 302 48.12 -17.94 4.82
N PRO A 303 49.03 -17.48 5.71
CA PRO A 303 50.34 -16.95 5.31
C PRO A 303 51.36 -18.03 4.92
N VAL A 304 50.91 -19.23 4.59
CA VAL A 304 51.80 -20.33 4.18
C VAL A 304 51.23 -20.94 2.90
N LEU A 305 51.92 -20.70 1.79
CA LEU A 305 51.85 -21.54 0.61
C LEU A 305 52.34 -22.94 1.00
N VAL A 306 51.46 -23.75 1.56
CA VAL A 306 51.73 -25.17 1.79
C VAL A 306 51.80 -25.80 0.41
N GLN A 307 52.96 -26.36 0.04
CA GLN A 307 53.07 -27.05 -1.25
C GLN A 307 52.00 -28.14 -1.32
N ALA A 308 51.33 -28.25 -2.48
CA ALA A 308 50.22 -29.20 -2.68
C ALA A 308 50.61 -30.65 -2.32
N THR A 309 51.90 -30.98 -2.45
CA THR A 309 52.52 -32.25 -2.03
C THR A 309 52.42 -32.51 -0.52
N GLU A 310 52.59 -31.52 0.35
CA GLU A 310 52.52 -31.73 1.80
C GLU A 310 51.10 -32.03 2.28
N THR A 311 50.09 -31.37 1.69
CA THR A 311 48.68 -31.64 2.02
C THR A 311 48.22 -33.01 1.53
N ALA A 312 48.71 -33.46 0.37
CA ALA A 312 48.45 -34.80 -0.15
C ALA A 312 49.07 -35.88 0.74
N ILE A 313 50.34 -35.71 1.14
CA ILE A 313 51.03 -36.64 2.07
C ILE A 313 50.35 -36.63 3.44
N GLY A 314 49.97 -35.46 3.94
CA GLY A 314 49.25 -35.30 5.21
C GLY A 314 47.92 -36.05 5.23
N ARG A 315 47.08 -35.87 4.20
CA ARG A 315 45.81 -36.62 4.06
C ARG A 315 46.04 -38.12 3.87
N GLY A 316 47.03 -38.52 3.08
CA GLY A 316 47.37 -39.92 2.89
C GLY A 316 47.77 -40.62 4.20
N ARG A 317 48.58 -39.95 5.04
CA ARG A 317 48.95 -40.45 6.37
C ARG A 317 47.74 -40.55 7.31
N LEU A 318 46.82 -39.59 7.24
CA LEU A 318 45.59 -39.62 8.03
C LEU A 318 44.70 -40.81 7.63
N TYR A 319 44.46 -41.03 6.34
CA TYR A 319 43.67 -42.18 5.88
C TYR A 319 44.32 -43.51 6.24
N ARG A 320 45.65 -43.62 6.13
CA ARG A 320 46.40 -44.81 6.56
C ARG A 320 46.27 -45.07 8.06
N ARG A 321 46.43 -44.03 8.90
CA ARG A 321 46.27 -44.17 10.37
C ARG A 321 44.85 -44.55 10.77
N ALA A 322 43.85 -44.05 10.07
CA ALA A 322 42.45 -44.37 10.32
C ALA A 322 42.06 -45.78 9.82
N GLY A 323 42.88 -46.42 8.98
CA GLY A 323 42.54 -47.70 8.35
C GLY A 323 41.38 -47.62 7.35
N ASP A 324 40.97 -46.41 6.95
CA ASP A 324 39.78 -46.14 6.15
C ASP A 324 40.07 -46.25 4.65
N ARG A 325 40.22 -47.49 4.20
CA ARG A 325 40.53 -47.85 2.80
C ARG A 325 39.40 -47.49 1.84
N GLU A 326 38.16 -47.57 2.31
CA GLU A 326 36.98 -47.21 1.53
C GLU A 326 37.02 -45.73 1.17
N ARG A 327 37.27 -44.87 2.16
CA ARG A 327 37.34 -43.42 1.93
C ARG A 327 38.51 -43.04 1.04
N ALA A 328 39.66 -43.69 1.20
CA ALA A 328 40.82 -43.47 0.33
C ALA A 328 40.54 -43.88 -1.13
N ALA A 329 39.93 -45.05 -1.35
CA ALA A 329 39.56 -45.52 -2.68
C ALA A 329 38.52 -44.62 -3.36
N GLN A 330 37.49 -44.19 -2.61
CA GLN A 330 36.48 -43.26 -3.11
C GLN A 330 37.09 -41.90 -3.51
N ALA A 331 38.01 -41.37 -2.70
CA ALA A 331 38.67 -40.10 -3.00
C ALA A 331 39.54 -40.18 -4.27
N LEU A 332 40.28 -41.29 -4.45
CA LEU A 332 41.06 -41.53 -5.66
C LEU A 332 40.16 -41.66 -6.89
N ARG A 333 39.12 -42.50 -6.83
CA ARG A 333 38.16 -42.72 -7.91
C ARG A 333 37.43 -41.43 -8.31
N ALA A 334 36.92 -40.68 -7.34
CA ALA A 334 36.23 -39.41 -7.59
C ALA A 334 37.16 -38.37 -8.22
N GLY A 335 38.41 -38.28 -7.73
CA GLY A 335 39.43 -37.41 -8.31
C GLY A 335 39.74 -37.77 -9.77
N THR A 336 39.95 -39.05 -10.06
CA THR A 336 40.23 -39.54 -11.41
C THR A 336 39.02 -39.33 -12.33
N ALA A 337 37.80 -39.65 -11.90
CA ALA A 337 36.58 -39.43 -12.70
C ALA A 337 36.38 -37.95 -13.09
N LEU A 338 36.66 -37.02 -12.17
CA LEU A 338 36.58 -35.58 -12.45
C LEU A 338 37.62 -35.13 -13.48
N ARG A 339 38.85 -35.66 -13.42
CA ARG A 339 39.91 -35.31 -14.37
C ARG A 339 39.64 -35.91 -15.75
N LEU A 340 39.20 -37.16 -15.81
CA LEU A 340 38.74 -37.81 -17.04
C LEU A 340 37.56 -37.08 -17.67
N GLY A 341 36.55 -36.68 -16.88
CA GLY A 341 35.42 -35.91 -17.38
C GLY A 341 35.84 -34.58 -18.00
N ARG A 342 36.81 -33.88 -17.37
CA ARG A 342 37.38 -32.65 -17.91
C ARG A 342 38.20 -32.87 -19.17
N SER A 343 39.04 -33.91 -19.23
CA SER A 343 39.87 -34.19 -20.40
C SER A 343 39.05 -34.65 -21.61
N LEU A 344 37.95 -35.38 -21.37
CA LEU A 344 37.03 -35.86 -22.39
C LEU A 344 35.92 -34.85 -22.77
N GLY A 345 35.92 -33.65 -22.16
CA GLY A 345 34.96 -32.58 -22.47
C GLY A 345 33.52 -32.86 -22.02
N LEU A 346 33.32 -33.71 -21.01
CA LEU A 346 32.01 -34.09 -20.51
C LEU A 346 31.42 -33.02 -19.57
N SER A 347 30.09 -32.87 -19.60
CA SER A 347 29.35 -32.01 -18.67
C SER A 347 29.54 -32.49 -17.21
N PRO A 348 29.57 -31.60 -16.20
CA PRO A 348 29.54 -32.00 -14.80
C PRO A 348 28.33 -32.85 -14.39
N ALA A 349 27.26 -32.85 -15.19
CA ALA A 349 26.06 -33.67 -15.01
C ALA A 349 26.08 -34.98 -15.82
N ALA A 350 27.20 -35.33 -16.47
CA ALA A 350 27.31 -36.53 -17.27
C ALA A 350 27.06 -37.80 -16.45
N SER A 351 26.33 -38.75 -17.04
CA SER A 351 25.99 -40.01 -16.40
C SER A 351 27.20 -40.96 -16.33
N ARG A 352 27.16 -41.92 -15.39
CA ARG A 352 28.18 -42.98 -15.28
C ARG A 352 28.42 -43.70 -16.60
N SER A 353 27.35 -44.04 -17.33
CA SER A 353 27.44 -44.68 -18.64
C SER A 353 28.14 -43.82 -19.69
N GLU A 354 27.89 -42.51 -19.70
CA GLU A 354 28.54 -41.57 -20.62
C GLU A 354 30.04 -41.46 -20.36
N LEU A 355 30.44 -41.35 -19.09
CA LEU A 355 31.85 -41.32 -18.71
C LEU A 355 32.58 -42.61 -19.11
N LEU A 356 31.96 -43.77 -18.85
CA LEU A 356 32.55 -45.07 -19.16
C LEU A 356 32.70 -45.30 -20.67
N HIS A 357 31.70 -44.92 -21.47
CA HIS A 357 31.78 -45.06 -22.93
C HIS A 357 32.79 -44.09 -23.55
N ALA A 358 32.84 -42.85 -23.07
CA ALA A 358 33.84 -41.87 -23.52
C ALA A 358 35.27 -42.31 -23.16
N ALA A 359 35.48 -42.80 -21.95
CA ALA A 359 36.78 -43.32 -21.51
C ALA A 359 37.19 -44.59 -22.29
N ALA A 360 36.25 -45.51 -22.55
CA ALA A 360 36.51 -46.71 -23.35
C ALA A 360 36.89 -46.37 -24.79
N GLY A 361 36.23 -45.38 -25.40
CA GLY A 361 36.56 -44.87 -26.73
C GLY A 361 37.96 -44.24 -26.79
N ALA A 362 38.37 -43.53 -25.74
CA ALA A 362 39.68 -42.90 -25.65
C ALA A 362 40.83 -43.90 -25.42
N CYS A 363 40.69 -44.78 -24.41
CA CYS A 363 41.74 -45.75 -24.02
C CYS A 363 41.79 -47.01 -24.89
N GLY A 364 40.69 -47.37 -25.57
CA GLY A 364 40.57 -48.66 -26.27
C GLY A 364 40.45 -49.88 -25.34
N ARG A 365 40.12 -49.66 -24.06
CA ARG A 365 39.88 -50.72 -23.07
C ARG A 365 38.40 -51.10 -22.98
N PRO A 366 38.06 -52.34 -22.57
CA PRO A 366 36.67 -52.74 -22.35
C PRO A 366 35.99 -51.89 -21.26
N VAL A 367 34.74 -51.50 -21.49
CA VAL A 367 33.92 -50.72 -20.54
C VAL A 367 33.87 -51.37 -19.15
N ALA A 368 33.82 -52.71 -19.08
CA ALA A 368 33.78 -53.45 -17.83
C ALA A 368 35.05 -53.27 -16.97
N GLU A 369 36.22 -53.11 -17.60
CA GLU A 369 37.48 -52.93 -16.90
C GLU A 369 37.58 -51.53 -16.28
N ILE A 370 37.12 -50.52 -17.02
CA ILE A 370 37.04 -49.13 -16.55
C ILE A 370 36.02 -48.99 -15.42
N ASP A 371 34.88 -49.68 -15.55
CA ASP A 371 33.83 -49.71 -14.53
C ASP A 371 34.34 -50.35 -13.23
N GLN A 372 35.09 -51.45 -13.33
CA GLN A 372 35.71 -52.07 -12.15
C GLN A 372 36.77 -51.17 -11.50
N ALA A 373 37.50 -50.37 -12.26
CA ALA A 373 38.48 -49.43 -11.71
C ALA A 373 37.80 -48.24 -10.98
N LEU A 374 36.81 -47.61 -11.62
CA LEU A 374 36.14 -46.40 -11.11
C LEU A 374 35.03 -46.67 -10.10
N TYR A 375 34.35 -47.82 -10.20
CA TYR A 375 33.16 -48.16 -9.40
C TYR A 375 33.21 -49.57 -8.79
N GLY A 376 34.35 -50.25 -8.83
CA GLY A 376 34.51 -51.57 -8.26
C GLY A 376 34.45 -51.63 -6.73
N PRO A 377 34.55 -52.84 -6.15
CA PRO A 377 34.49 -53.03 -4.70
C PRO A 377 35.63 -52.32 -3.95
N THR A 378 35.47 -52.19 -2.64
CA THR A 378 36.49 -51.63 -1.75
C THR A 378 37.73 -52.54 -1.71
N PRO A 379 38.96 -51.99 -1.79
CA PRO A 379 40.19 -52.78 -1.68
C PRO A 379 40.31 -53.52 -0.34
N ALA A 380 40.73 -54.78 -0.39
CA ALA A 380 40.81 -55.64 0.80
C ALA A 380 41.98 -55.30 1.72
N ASP A 381 43.10 -54.82 1.15
CA ASP A 381 44.31 -54.46 1.88
C ASP A 381 44.98 -53.21 1.29
N ASP A 382 46.03 -52.73 1.97
CA ASP A 382 46.76 -51.52 1.57
C ASP A 382 47.49 -51.73 0.23
N GLN A 383 47.86 -52.98 -0.10
CA GLN A 383 48.51 -53.33 -1.35
C GLN A 383 47.52 -53.23 -2.53
N ALA A 384 46.31 -53.77 -2.39
CA ALA A 384 45.25 -53.63 -3.38
C ALA A 384 44.82 -52.17 -3.58
N LEU A 385 44.89 -51.34 -2.53
CA LEU A 385 44.65 -49.89 -2.64
C LEU A 385 45.76 -49.19 -3.43
N ALA A 386 47.03 -49.55 -3.22
CA ALA A 386 48.14 -49.04 -4.01
C ALA A 386 48.04 -49.46 -5.48
N ASP A 387 47.72 -50.73 -5.73
CA ASP A 387 47.51 -51.26 -7.08
C ASP A 387 46.33 -50.57 -7.78
N LEU A 388 45.27 -50.21 -7.05
CA LEU A 388 44.16 -49.42 -7.58
C LEU A 388 44.62 -48.00 -7.98
N ALA A 389 45.44 -47.35 -7.15
CA ALA A 389 45.99 -46.02 -7.45
C ALA A 389 46.80 -46.04 -8.77
N VAL A 390 47.67 -47.05 -8.93
CA VAL A 390 48.48 -47.23 -10.15
C VAL A 390 47.59 -47.47 -11.37
N ARG A 391 46.55 -48.32 -11.24
CA ARG A 391 45.60 -48.56 -12.35
C ARG A 391 44.84 -47.31 -12.76
N LEU A 392 44.41 -46.49 -11.80
CA LEU A 392 43.72 -45.22 -12.07
C LEU A 392 44.64 -44.20 -12.74
N GLU A 393 45.89 -44.11 -12.32
CA GLU A 393 46.90 -43.25 -12.94
C GLU A 393 47.24 -43.70 -14.37
N GLN A 394 47.38 -45.01 -14.59
CA GLN A 394 47.60 -45.56 -15.92
C GLN A 394 46.41 -45.22 -16.85
N LEU A 395 45.19 -45.40 -16.37
CA LEU A 395 43.99 -45.06 -17.13
C LEU A 395 43.91 -43.55 -17.46
N GLU A 396 44.30 -42.68 -16.53
CA GLU A 396 44.39 -41.23 -16.76
C GLU A 396 45.46 -40.90 -17.81
N SER A 397 46.62 -41.55 -17.77
CA SER A 397 47.71 -41.34 -18.74
C SER A 397 47.34 -41.79 -20.17
N GLU A 398 46.60 -42.89 -20.30
CA GLU A 398 46.16 -43.43 -21.59
C GLU A 398 45.13 -42.52 -22.28
N VAL A 399 44.30 -41.80 -21.51
CA VAL A 399 43.39 -40.78 -22.04
C VAL A 399 44.15 -39.52 -22.49
N HIS A 400 45.25 -39.16 -21.84
CA HIS A 400 46.00 -37.93 -22.16
C HIS A 400 46.98 -38.06 -23.32
N LEU A 401 47.35 -39.28 -23.73
CA LEU A 401 48.30 -39.52 -24.82
C LEU A 401 47.66 -39.49 -26.23
N ARG A 402 46.36 -39.23 -26.34
CA ARG A 402 45.61 -39.03 -27.59
C ARG A 402 44.85 -37.71 -27.54
#